data_AF-A0A9P1BH84-F1
#
_entry.id   AF-A0A9P1BH84-F1
#
_cell.length_a   1.000
_cell.length_b   1.000
_cell.length_c   1.000
_cell.angle_alpha   90.00
_cell.angle_beta   90.00
_cell.angle_gamma   90.00
#
_symmetry.space_group_name_H-M   'P 1'
#
loop_
_entity.id
_entity.type
_entity.pdbx_description
1 polymer ?
#
loop_
_entity_poly.entity_id
_entity_poly.type
_entity_poly.pdbx_seq_one_letter_code
_entity_poly.pdbx_strand_id
1 'polypeptide(L)'
;APAGTLLKGLLLPATRFQHTTDEMMAYAGILPLQDQVHANRLRFLARLLQACPQITWTLMHGACEQHSWITLCMASCHWMLFHYDSSLPLTLESGFTDWVRFVRLDPNWKGRIRKVTKLALSYHRSRAEHAIWQRHFDAKLTAVGATLPERQIKATPAEKWQCDLCQKVLASTRALAMHAAREHGYKKKVRYYATGTTCQACGQNFHNRRRLSIHYEKQAKCYEVVMACWPPMPADQVHSLDEEDKQAESQLRKQGWWASKAFHPVIQTFGPLLPPAGSEAAALMFERMSTRQVTQMPPNPTKVWWHHDDLPAFVMHSVQGPDAAGGAFAMHGLAKETAMLHVKALVVVHFFSGYRRMGDIHHVVEHKTVKSHTQVFTLSVDLCMQRQSGDLATPQAAKWWRERILSGQVTCSSSVAILADATTLMANTPLLSGVKSMAPSTLQKRKCIYPYGLNKVLGDALFNAAMQWAAMEVEEELPPVFMPYMEQ
;
A
#
# COMPACT_ATOMS: atom_id res chain seq x y z
N ALA A 1 -12.31 9.87 -3.87
CA ALA A 1 -13.37 10.87 -3.56
C ALA A 1 -13.31 11.16 -2.07
N PRO A 2 -13.39 12.43 -1.61
CA PRO A 2 -13.49 12.69 -0.18
C PRO A 2 -14.78 12.03 0.33
N ALA A 3 -14.71 11.38 1.50
CA ALA A 3 -15.80 10.58 2.06
C ALA A 3 -17.18 11.27 2.04
N GLY A 4 -17.22 12.62 2.03
CA GLY A 4 -18.44 13.42 1.95
C GLY A 4 -19.33 13.16 0.72
N THR A 5 -18.80 12.71 -0.42
CA THR A 5 -19.67 12.43 -1.60
C THR A 5 -20.42 11.09 -1.49
N LEU A 6 -19.84 10.11 -0.78
CA LEU A 6 -20.43 8.78 -0.59
C LEU A 6 -21.49 8.75 0.52
N LEU A 7 -21.53 9.78 1.36
CA LEU A 7 -22.40 9.89 2.53
C LEU A 7 -23.59 10.83 2.31
N LYS A 8 -23.83 11.28 1.08
CA LYS A 8 -24.89 12.22 0.72
C LYS A 8 -26.26 11.61 1.03
N GLY A 9 -26.95 12.13 2.04
CA GLY A 9 -28.26 11.63 2.52
C GLY A 9 -28.22 10.83 3.84
N LEU A 10 -27.03 10.44 4.33
CA LEU A 10 -26.83 9.80 5.64
C LEU A 10 -26.22 10.76 6.68
N LEU A 11 -25.77 11.94 6.24
CA LEU A 11 -25.23 12.97 7.10
C LEU A 11 -26.35 13.86 7.64
N LEU A 12 -26.20 14.30 8.90
CA LEU A 12 -27.04 15.32 9.52
C LEU A 12 -27.29 16.52 8.58
N PRO A 13 -28.43 17.23 8.71
CA PRO A 13 -28.56 18.56 8.12
C PRO A 13 -27.31 19.38 8.45
N ALA A 14 -26.80 20.11 7.46
CA ALA A 14 -25.49 20.77 7.49
C ALA A 14 -25.22 21.44 8.85
N THR A 15 -24.45 20.77 9.71
CA THR A 15 -24.02 21.35 10.98
C THR A 15 -22.89 22.32 10.70
N ARG A 16 -22.88 23.49 11.36
CA ARG A 16 -21.79 24.47 11.22
C ARG A 16 -20.46 24.02 11.85
N PHE A 17 -20.45 22.87 12.53
CA PHE A 17 -19.29 22.36 13.24
C PHE A 17 -18.40 21.48 12.36
N GLN A 18 -17.09 21.54 12.62
CA GLN A 18 -16.13 20.61 12.04
C GLN A 18 -16.24 19.25 12.76
N HIS A 19 -16.26 18.17 11.98
CA HIS A 19 -16.27 16.80 12.49
C HIS A 19 -15.00 16.07 12.04
N THR A 20 -14.54 15.12 12.84
CA THR A 20 -13.47 14.23 12.40
C THR A 20 -14.02 13.20 11.40
N THR A 21 -13.13 12.61 10.60
CA THR A 21 -13.52 11.55 9.65
C THR A 21 -14.18 10.36 10.36
N ASP A 22 -13.68 9.99 11.54
CA ASP A 22 -14.20 8.86 12.30
C ASP A 22 -15.59 9.16 12.88
N GLU A 23 -15.83 10.39 13.34
CA GLU A 23 -17.16 10.84 13.77
C GLU A 23 -18.16 10.76 12.62
N MET A 24 -17.79 11.23 11.43
CA MET A 24 -18.65 11.16 10.24
C MET A 24 -18.95 9.72 9.82
N MET A 25 -17.93 8.84 9.84
CA MET A 25 -18.10 7.42 9.49
C MET A 25 -19.04 6.73 10.47
N ALA A 26 -18.78 6.88 11.78
CA ALA A 26 -19.57 6.25 12.81
C ALA A 26 -21.03 6.69 12.77
N TYR A 27 -21.28 7.98 12.53
CA TYR A 27 -22.63 8.52 12.38
C TYR A 27 -23.35 7.95 11.15
N ALA A 28 -22.63 7.77 10.05
CA ALA A 28 -23.15 7.12 8.85
C ALA A 28 -23.35 5.59 8.99
N GLY A 29 -23.14 5.03 10.19
CA GLY A 29 -23.21 3.58 10.41
C GLY A 29 -22.06 2.81 9.77
N ILE A 30 -20.96 3.49 9.44
CA ILE A 30 -19.76 2.91 8.86
C ILE A 30 -18.71 2.79 9.96
N LEU A 31 -18.17 1.59 10.14
CA LEU A 31 -17.08 1.37 11.09
C LEU A 31 -15.86 2.23 10.69
N PRO A 32 -15.22 2.96 11.61
CA PRO A 32 -14.00 3.71 11.31
C PRO A 32 -12.92 2.85 10.65
N LEU A 33 -12.07 3.48 9.83
CA LEU A 33 -11.11 2.74 8.99
C LEU A 33 -10.12 1.89 9.79
N GLN A 34 -9.67 2.38 10.95
CA GLN A 34 -8.73 1.65 11.81
C GLN A 34 -9.36 0.37 12.36
N ASP A 35 -10.59 0.45 12.85
CA ASP A 35 -11.34 -0.72 13.34
C ASP A 35 -11.63 -1.72 12.22
N GLN A 36 -11.88 -1.24 10.98
CA GLN A 36 -12.00 -2.13 9.82
C GLN A 36 -10.71 -2.91 9.57
N VAL A 37 -9.55 -2.28 9.75
CA VAL A 37 -8.25 -2.96 9.61
C VAL A 37 -8.09 -4.03 10.70
N HIS A 38 -8.42 -3.72 11.96
CA HIS A 38 -8.39 -4.71 13.04
C HIS A 38 -9.31 -5.91 12.76
N ALA A 39 -10.57 -5.65 12.42
CA ALA A 39 -11.54 -6.71 12.11
C ALA A 39 -11.09 -7.58 10.93
N ASN A 40 -10.51 -6.98 9.88
CA ASN A 40 -10.01 -7.73 8.73
C ASN A 40 -8.77 -8.55 9.06
N ARG A 41 -7.85 -8.03 9.89
CA ARG A 41 -6.66 -8.76 10.33
C ARG A 41 -7.03 -9.98 11.17
N LEU A 42 -8.00 -9.87 12.06
CA LEU A 42 -8.50 -11.00 12.85
C LEU A 42 -9.23 -12.06 12.01
N ARG A 43 -9.98 -11.65 10.98
CA ARG A 43 -10.57 -12.60 10.00
C ARG A 43 -9.48 -13.32 9.23
N PHE A 44 -8.43 -12.60 8.86
CA PHE A 44 -7.31 -13.13 8.10
C PHE A 44 -6.46 -14.09 8.95
N LEU A 45 -6.23 -13.78 10.24
CA LEU A 45 -5.53 -14.67 11.18
C LEU A 45 -6.15 -16.07 11.20
N ALA A 46 -7.47 -16.19 11.33
CA ALA A 46 -8.13 -17.50 11.35
C ALA A 46 -7.90 -18.30 10.05
N ARG A 47 -7.83 -17.61 8.91
CA ARG A 47 -7.51 -18.25 7.62
C ARG A 47 -6.06 -18.69 7.56
N LEU A 48 -5.15 -17.83 8.02
CA LEU A 48 -3.74 -18.17 8.09
C LEU A 48 -3.52 -19.42 8.96
N LEU A 49 -4.23 -19.52 10.07
CA LEU A 49 -4.14 -20.69 10.96
C LEU A 49 -4.70 -21.99 10.35
N GLN A 50 -5.51 -21.90 9.29
CA GLN A 50 -6.07 -23.06 8.60
C GLN A 50 -5.21 -23.50 7.42
N ALA A 51 -4.68 -22.56 6.63
CA ALA A 51 -4.12 -22.87 5.31
C ALA A 51 -2.83 -22.11 4.96
N CYS A 52 -2.19 -21.43 5.91
CA CYS A 52 -0.95 -20.70 5.62
C CYS A 52 0.23 -21.66 5.46
N PRO A 53 0.96 -21.61 4.33
CA PRO A 53 2.21 -22.34 4.15
C PRO A 53 3.25 -21.95 5.17
N GLN A 54 4.13 -22.89 5.53
CA GLN A 54 5.20 -22.67 6.50
C GLN A 54 6.13 -21.52 6.08
N ILE A 55 6.45 -21.41 4.79
CA ILE A 55 7.31 -20.33 4.27
C ILE A 55 6.72 -18.94 4.55
N THR A 56 5.40 -18.79 4.44
CA THR A 56 4.73 -17.52 4.72
C THR A 56 4.76 -17.18 6.21
N TRP A 57 4.62 -18.18 7.08
CA TRP A 57 4.85 -18.00 8.53
C TRP A 57 6.28 -17.55 8.82
N THR A 58 7.29 -18.22 8.24
CA THR A 58 8.70 -17.84 8.38
C THR A 58 8.96 -16.41 7.92
N LEU A 59 8.33 -15.98 6.82
CA LEU A 59 8.41 -14.59 6.36
C LEU A 59 7.81 -13.61 7.36
N MET A 60 6.62 -13.89 7.90
CA MET A 60 5.97 -13.01 8.87
C MET A 60 6.71 -12.95 10.21
N HIS A 61 7.24 -14.08 10.68
CA HIS A 61 8.03 -14.17 11.93
C HIS A 61 9.38 -13.50 11.80
N GLY A 62 10.06 -13.63 10.66
CA GLY A 62 11.39 -13.02 10.48
C GLY A 62 11.37 -11.50 10.35
N ALA A 63 10.20 -10.86 10.31
CA ALA A 63 10.07 -9.40 10.31
C ALA A 63 9.90 -8.89 11.75
N CYS A 64 10.86 -9.13 12.66
CA CYS A 64 10.77 -8.82 14.10
C CYS A 64 10.89 -7.33 14.48
N GLU A 65 10.32 -6.42 13.69
CA GLU A 65 10.36 -4.97 13.99
C GLU A 65 9.05 -4.48 14.65
N GLN A 66 9.02 -3.23 15.12
CA GLN A 66 7.81 -2.58 15.66
C GLN A 66 6.59 -2.65 14.73
N HIS A 67 6.83 -2.85 13.43
CA HIS A 67 5.80 -2.98 12.39
C HIS A 67 5.61 -4.42 11.90
N SER A 68 6.04 -5.42 12.68
CA SER A 68 5.80 -6.83 12.35
C SER A 68 4.31 -7.10 12.22
N TRP A 69 3.95 -8.04 11.33
CA TRP A 69 2.55 -8.45 11.18
C TRP A 69 2.00 -9.02 12.50
N ILE A 70 2.82 -9.72 13.29
CA ILE A 70 2.44 -10.30 14.58
C ILE A 70 2.12 -9.19 15.59
N THR A 71 2.96 -8.16 15.69
CA THR A 71 2.72 -6.99 16.55
C THR A 71 1.40 -6.31 16.19
N LEU A 72 1.15 -6.10 14.89
CA LEU A 72 -0.10 -5.52 14.39
C LEU A 72 -1.31 -6.45 14.63
N CYS A 73 -1.11 -7.77 14.58
CA CYS A 73 -2.12 -8.76 14.91
C CYS A 73 -2.46 -8.70 16.40
N MET A 74 -1.46 -8.64 17.28
CA MET A 74 -1.65 -8.49 18.72
C MET A 74 -2.38 -7.19 19.07
N ALA A 75 -2.06 -6.07 18.42
CA ALA A 75 -2.84 -4.83 18.57
C ALA A 75 -4.32 -5.01 18.18
N SER A 76 -4.61 -5.88 17.20
CA SER A 76 -5.99 -6.20 16.82
C SER A 76 -6.68 -7.13 17.82
N CYS A 77 -5.93 -8.03 18.45
CA CYS A 77 -6.40 -8.85 19.56
C CYS A 77 -6.75 -7.99 20.78
N HIS A 78 -5.91 -7.01 21.14
CA HIS A 78 -6.18 -6.04 22.19
C HIS A 78 -7.38 -5.15 21.86
N TRP A 79 -7.51 -4.71 20.60
CA TRP A 79 -8.72 -4.01 20.12
C TRP A 79 -9.98 -4.85 20.33
N MET A 80 -9.91 -6.17 20.07
CA MET A 80 -11.04 -7.06 20.32
C MET A 80 -11.38 -7.11 21.80
N LEU A 81 -10.38 -7.29 22.69
CA LEU A 81 -10.62 -7.29 24.14
C LEU A 81 -11.25 -5.99 24.63
N PHE A 82 -10.84 -4.85 24.07
CA PHE A 82 -11.37 -3.54 24.46
C PHE A 82 -12.85 -3.36 24.09
N HIS A 83 -13.28 -3.85 22.92
CA HIS A 83 -14.65 -3.66 22.44
C HIS A 83 -15.59 -4.83 22.70
N TYR A 84 -15.08 -6.00 23.08
CA TYR A 84 -15.92 -7.16 23.35
C TYR A 84 -16.63 -6.98 24.71
N ASP A 85 -17.93 -7.21 24.73
CA ASP A 85 -18.78 -7.00 25.90
C ASP A 85 -18.71 -8.14 26.92
N SER A 86 -18.18 -9.30 26.53
CA SER A 86 -18.14 -10.51 27.36
C SER A 86 -16.70 -10.81 27.74
N SER A 87 -16.47 -11.36 28.94
CA SER A 87 -15.14 -11.84 29.32
C SER A 87 -14.70 -12.96 28.36
N LEU A 88 -13.55 -12.76 27.73
CA LEU A 88 -12.85 -13.80 26.97
C LEU A 88 -11.85 -14.48 27.91
N PRO A 89 -11.49 -15.75 27.68
CA PRO A 89 -10.46 -16.46 28.46
C PRO A 89 -9.04 -15.97 28.07
N LEU A 90 -8.90 -14.68 27.77
CA LEU A 90 -7.69 -14.03 27.28
C LEU A 90 -7.63 -12.64 27.91
N THR A 91 -6.42 -12.20 28.22
CA THR A 91 -6.14 -10.90 28.85
C THR A 91 -5.19 -10.09 27.96
N LEU A 92 -4.89 -8.86 28.36
CA LEU A 92 -3.89 -8.03 27.67
C LEU A 92 -2.48 -8.65 27.73
N GLU A 93 -2.22 -9.51 28.72
CA GLU A 93 -0.96 -10.21 28.93
C GLU A 93 -0.85 -11.50 28.11
N SER A 94 -1.97 -12.01 27.57
CA SER A 94 -1.96 -13.23 26.75
C SER A 94 -1.07 -13.07 25.52
N GLY A 95 -0.20 -14.05 25.30
CA GLY A 95 0.73 -14.04 24.19
C GLY A 95 0.06 -14.41 22.86
N PHE A 96 0.81 -14.25 21.76
CA PHE A 96 0.30 -14.61 20.43
C PHE A 96 -0.12 -16.10 20.34
N THR A 97 0.63 -17.00 20.98
CA THR A 97 0.31 -18.44 21.01
C THR A 97 -1.03 -18.73 21.68
N ASP A 98 -1.39 -18.00 22.73
CA ASP A 98 -2.68 -18.18 23.43
C ASP A 98 -3.83 -17.74 22.53
N TRP A 99 -3.66 -16.63 21.81
CA TRP A 99 -4.59 -16.18 20.78
C TRP A 99 -4.73 -17.20 19.65
N VAL A 100 -3.62 -17.79 19.18
CA VAL A 100 -3.65 -18.83 18.15
C VAL A 100 -4.48 -20.03 18.62
N ARG A 101 -4.24 -20.52 19.85
CA ARG A 101 -5.02 -21.63 20.43
C ARG A 101 -6.50 -21.28 20.51
N PHE A 102 -6.82 -20.10 21.04
CA PHE A 102 -8.20 -19.64 21.18
C PHE A 102 -8.92 -19.56 19.83
N VAL A 103 -8.29 -18.93 18.82
CA VAL A 103 -8.88 -18.77 17.48
C VAL A 103 -9.08 -20.11 16.78
N ARG A 104 -8.15 -21.07 16.95
CA ARG A 104 -8.29 -22.42 16.37
C ARG A 104 -9.41 -23.23 17.00
N LEU A 105 -9.62 -23.08 18.31
CA LEU A 105 -10.61 -23.84 19.08
C LEU A 105 -12.01 -23.22 19.04
N ASP A 106 -12.17 -21.96 18.60
CA ASP A 106 -13.46 -21.28 18.59
C ASP A 106 -14.19 -21.44 17.24
N PRO A 107 -15.19 -22.34 17.13
CA PRO A 107 -15.96 -22.49 15.89
C PRO A 107 -16.76 -21.23 15.55
N ASN A 108 -17.02 -20.37 16.54
CA ASN A 108 -17.82 -19.15 16.39
C ASN A 108 -16.97 -17.90 16.17
N TRP A 109 -15.67 -18.04 15.88
CA TRP A 109 -14.74 -16.92 15.73
C TRP A 109 -15.25 -15.82 14.76
N LYS A 110 -15.79 -16.23 13.61
CA LYS A 110 -16.41 -15.31 12.63
C LYS A 110 -17.58 -14.52 13.22
N GLY A 111 -18.39 -15.18 14.04
CA GLY A 111 -19.49 -14.58 14.80
C GLY A 111 -18.98 -13.56 15.81
N ARG A 112 -17.92 -13.89 16.56
CA ARG A 112 -17.29 -12.96 17.50
C ARG A 112 -16.75 -11.72 16.82
N ILE A 113 -16.05 -11.87 15.69
CA ILE A 113 -15.54 -10.69 14.95
C ILE A 113 -16.70 -9.81 14.45
N ARG A 114 -17.80 -10.40 14.00
CA ARG A 114 -18.99 -9.62 13.61
C ARG A 114 -19.60 -8.90 14.82
N LYS A 115 -19.70 -9.58 15.97
CA LYS A 115 -20.21 -8.99 17.20
C LYS A 115 -19.33 -7.82 17.65
N VAL A 116 -18.02 -8.01 17.76
CA VAL A 116 -17.09 -6.94 18.18
C VAL A 116 -17.09 -5.77 17.21
N THR A 117 -17.22 -6.02 15.90
CA THR A 117 -17.36 -4.95 14.90
C THR A 117 -18.61 -4.10 15.16
N LYS A 118 -19.74 -4.73 15.52
CA LYS A 118 -20.98 -3.99 15.87
C LYS A 118 -20.81 -3.21 17.17
N LEU A 119 -20.16 -3.80 18.17
CA LEU A 119 -19.89 -3.13 19.45
C LEU A 119 -18.96 -1.93 19.29
N ALA A 120 -17.87 -2.08 18.52
CA ALA A 120 -16.96 -0.99 18.18
C ALA A 120 -17.70 0.14 17.44
N LEU A 121 -18.52 -0.20 16.43
CA LEU A 121 -19.34 0.80 15.74
C LEU A 121 -20.29 1.52 16.71
N SER A 122 -20.95 0.79 17.61
CA SER A 122 -21.82 1.39 18.63
C SER A 122 -21.05 2.35 19.53
N TYR A 123 -19.87 1.94 20.01
CA TYR A 123 -18.98 2.78 20.83
C TYR A 123 -18.61 4.07 20.10
N HIS A 124 -18.18 3.98 18.84
CA HIS A 124 -17.82 5.15 18.05
C HIS A 124 -19.02 6.05 17.76
N ARG A 125 -20.19 5.46 17.52
CA ARG A 125 -21.43 6.21 17.32
C ARG A 125 -21.83 6.99 18.58
N SER A 126 -21.82 6.35 19.75
CA SER A 126 -22.10 7.03 21.01
C SER A 126 -21.11 8.16 21.29
N ARG A 127 -19.82 7.96 21.02
CA ARG A 127 -18.81 9.02 21.13
C ARG A 127 -19.05 10.18 20.16
N ALA A 128 -19.41 9.87 18.91
CA ALA A 128 -19.71 10.89 17.90
C ALA A 128 -20.97 11.68 18.28
N GLU A 129 -22.04 10.99 18.71
CA GLU A 129 -23.28 11.61 19.19
C GLU A 129 -23.02 12.51 20.40
N HIS A 130 -22.23 12.05 21.38
CA HIS A 130 -21.83 12.86 22.52
C HIS A 130 -20.99 14.08 22.10
N ALA A 131 -20.00 13.92 21.21
CA ALA A 131 -19.18 15.03 20.74
C ALA A 131 -20.00 16.09 19.98
N ILE A 132 -20.95 15.65 19.14
CA ILE A 132 -21.86 16.53 18.42
C ILE A 132 -22.77 17.25 19.42
N TRP A 133 -23.41 16.51 20.33
CA TRP A 133 -24.26 17.07 21.37
C TRP A 133 -23.51 18.10 22.20
N GLN A 134 -22.30 17.80 22.65
CA GLN A 134 -21.45 18.71 23.43
C GLN A 134 -21.18 20.00 22.66
N ARG A 135 -20.81 19.92 21.37
CA ARG A 135 -20.58 21.11 20.53
C ARG A 135 -21.83 21.98 20.39
N HIS A 136 -23.00 21.35 20.24
CA HIS A 136 -24.28 22.07 20.18
C HIS A 136 -24.66 22.69 21.53
N PHE A 137 -24.40 21.99 22.63
CA PHE A 137 -24.65 22.46 23.99
C PHE A 137 -23.75 23.65 24.33
N ASP A 138 -22.45 23.52 24.08
CA ASP A 138 -21.45 24.56 24.21
C ASP A 138 -21.83 25.81 23.42
N ALA A 139 -22.18 25.66 22.13
CA ALA A 139 -22.58 26.79 21.30
C ALA A 139 -23.83 27.51 21.81
N LYS A 140 -24.80 26.78 22.36
CA LYS A 140 -25.99 27.38 22.98
C LYS A 140 -25.65 28.12 24.27
N LEU A 141 -24.83 27.52 25.13
CA LEU A 141 -24.37 28.15 26.37
C LEU A 141 -23.62 29.46 26.09
N THR A 142 -22.67 29.44 25.16
CA THR A 142 -21.93 30.63 24.74
C THR A 142 -22.86 31.71 24.18
N ALA A 143 -23.90 31.33 23.42
CA ALA A 143 -24.86 32.29 22.87
C ALA A 143 -25.70 33.02 23.93
N VAL A 144 -25.85 32.44 25.13
CA VAL A 144 -26.55 33.05 26.28
C VAL A 144 -25.56 33.74 27.24
N GLY A 145 -24.28 33.83 26.87
CA GLY A 145 -23.25 34.51 27.65
C GLY A 145 -22.60 33.66 28.74
N ALA A 146 -22.80 32.34 28.74
CA ALA A 146 -22.12 31.46 29.67
C ALA A 146 -20.64 31.28 29.27
N THR A 147 -19.76 31.38 30.27
CA THR A 147 -18.33 31.11 30.10
C THR A 147 -18.10 29.61 30.18
N LEU A 148 -17.72 28.98 29.07
CA LEU A 148 -17.31 27.58 29.06
C LEU A 148 -15.89 27.46 29.63
N PRO A 149 -15.55 26.35 30.32
CA PRO A 149 -14.17 26.09 30.69
C PRO A 149 -13.33 26.13 29.42
N GLU A 150 -12.33 27.01 29.42
CA GLU A 150 -11.53 27.31 28.24
C GLU A 150 -10.85 26.02 27.81
N ARG A 151 -11.42 25.39 26.77
CA ARG A 151 -10.72 24.34 26.04
C ARG A 151 -9.48 25.05 25.55
N GLN A 152 -8.28 24.60 25.98
CA GLN A 152 -7.00 25.12 25.51
C GLN A 152 -6.84 24.84 24.01
N ILE A 153 -7.70 25.45 23.20
CA ILE A 153 -7.48 25.67 21.80
C ILE A 153 -6.48 26.80 21.86
N LYS A 154 -5.20 26.48 21.62
CA LYS A 154 -4.19 27.50 21.32
C LYS A 154 -4.75 28.30 20.15
N ALA A 155 -5.46 29.39 20.44
CA ALA A 155 -5.97 30.32 19.46
C ALA A 155 -4.73 30.88 18.81
N THR A 156 -4.34 30.28 17.69
CA THR A 156 -3.22 30.78 16.92
C THR A 156 -3.73 32.12 16.39
N PRO A 157 -3.14 33.26 16.78
CA PRO A 157 -3.56 34.54 16.25
C PRO A 157 -3.57 34.45 14.72
N ALA A 158 -4.48 35.16 14.07
CA ALA A 158 -4.52 35.17 12.60
C ALA A 158 -3.20 35.75 12.09
N GLU A 159 -2.23 34.88 11.84
CA GLU A 159 -0.89 35.23 11.41
C GLU A 159 -1.01 35.94 10.07
N LYS A 160 -0.68 37.23 10.07
CA LYS A 160 -0.56 38.03 8.87
C LYS A 160 0.82 37.76 8.28
N TRP A 161 0.86 37.34 7.03
CA TRP A 161 2.09 36.97 6.33
C TRP A 161 2.48 38.08 5.36
N GLN A 162 3.60 38.75 5.63
CA GLN A 162 4.11 39.83 4.79
C GLN A 162 5.10 39.27 3.76
N CYS A 163 5.00 39.71 2.51
CA CYS A 163 5.97 39.35 1.48
C CYS A 163 7.24 40.19 1.62
N ASP A 164 8.39 39.56 1.83
CA ASP A 164 9.66 40.28 2.00
C ASP A 164 10.11 41.05 0.76
N LEU A 165 9.61 40.69 -0.43
CA LEU A 165 10.01 41.29 -1.70
C LEU A 165 9.19 42.53 -2.10
N CYS A 166 7.93 42.65 -1.64
CA CYS A 166 7.09 43.81 -1.97
C CYS A 166 6.17 44.28 -0.84
N GLN A 167 6.38 43.79 0.39
CA GLN A 167 5.70 44.17 1.63
C GLN A 167 4.17 43.96 1.65
N LYS A 168 3.60 43.23 0.68
CA LYS A 168 2.17 42.90 0.64
C LYS A 168 1.80 41.93 1.78
N VAL A 169 0.76 42.26 2.54
CA VAL A 169 0.27 41.45 3.65
C VAL A 169 -0.84 40.50 3.19
N LEU A 170 -0.74 39.22 3.55
CA LEU A 170 -1.58 38.13 3.08
C LEU A 170 -2.13 37.34 4.27
N ALA A 171 -3.35 36.82 4.13
CA ALA A 171 -4.09 36.17 5.22
C ALA A 171 -3.63 34.73 5.53
N SER A 172 -2.70 34.16 4.75
CA SER A 172 -2.17 32.82 4.98
C SER A 172 -0.81 32.61 4.30
N THR A 173 -0.03 31.65 4.82
CA THR A 173 1.21 31.14 4.19
C THR A 173 0.99 30.71 2.75
N ARG A 174 -0.14 30.07 2.45
CA ARG A 174 -0.49 29.63 1.09
C ARG A 174 -0.67 30.82 0.16
N ALA A 175 -1.36 31.87 0.61
CA ALA A 175 -1.52 33.09 -0.17
C ALA A 175 -0.18 33.78 -0.41
N LEU A 176 0.69 33.83 0.61
CA LEU A 176 2.08 34.32 0.48
C LEU A 176 2.88 33.53 -0.56
N ALA A 177 2.90 32.20 -0.47
CA ALA A 177 3.61 31.36 -1.43
C ALA A 177 3.09 31.54 -2.86
N MET A 178 1.76 31.67 -3.05
CA MET A 178 1.17 31.92 -4.37
C MET A 178 1.51 33.30 -4.92
N HIS A 179 1.48 34.33 -4.08
CA HIS A 179 1.86 35.69 -4.45
C HIS A 179 3.34 35.76 -4.84
N ALA A 180 4.23 35.21 -4.00
CA ALA A 180 5.66 35.19 -4.26
C ALA A 180 5.99 34.42 -5.56
N ALA A 181 5.32 33.30 -5.82
CA ALA A 181 5.53 32.55 -7.05
C ALA A 181 5.08 33.29 -8.31
N ARG A 182 3.99 34.08 -8.24
CA ARG A 182 3.42 34.79 -9.40
C ARG A 182 4.10 36.12 -9.68
N GLU A 183 4.29 36.95 -8.66
CA GLU A 183 4.79 38.31 -8.81
C GLU A 183 6.33 38.35 -8.83
N HIS A 184 6.98 37.43 -8.12
CA HIS A 184 8.43 37.45 -7.92
C HIS A 184 9.15 36.23 -8.47
N GLY A 185 8.43 35.33 -9.16
CA GLY A 185 8.99 34.10 -9.68
C GLY A 185 9.58 33.18 -8.59
N TYR A 186 9.14 33.32 -7.33
CA TYR A 186 9.68 32.54 -6.21
C TYR A 186 9.52 31.03 -6.46
N LYS A 187 10.64 30.32 -6.37
CA LYS A 187 10.71 28.86 -6.49
C LYS A 187 11.13 28.26 -5.15
N LYS A 188 10.53 27.12 -4.80
CA LYS A 188 10.94 26.38 -3.60
C LYS A 188 12.40 25.94 -3.73
N LYS A 189 13.19 26.07 -2.65
CA LYS A 189 14.61 25.72 -2.62
C LYS A 189 14.90 24.31 -3.14
N VAL A 190 14.04 23.33 -2.84
CA VAL A 190 14.15 21.94 -3.31
C VAL A 190 14.27 21.81 -4.84
N ARG A 191 13.72 22.74 -5.62
CA ARG A 191 13.80 22.69 -7.09
C ARG A 191 15.19 22.94 -7.64
N TYR A 192 16.03 23.65 -6.89
CA TYR A 192 17.42 23.93 -7.23
C TYR A 192 18.31 22.68 -7.08
N TYR A 193 17.80 21.63 -6.45
CA TYR A 193 18.54 20.37 -6.21
C TYR A 193 17.90 19.16 -6.92
N ALA A 194 16.72 19.32 -7.51
CA ALA A 194 16.05 18.28 -8.27
C ALA A 194 16.53 18.31 -9.73
N THR A 195 17.70 17.74 -10.02
CA THR A 195 18.31 17.74 -11.36
C THR A 195 17.71 16.69 -12.31
N GLY A 196 17.07 15.64 -11.79
CA GLY A 196 16.53 14.53 -12.59
C GLY A 196 15.39 13.80 -11.89
N THR A 197 15.35 12.47 -12.00
CA THR A 197 14.28 11.64 -11.45
C THR A 197 14.71 10.79 -10.25
N THR A 198 16.02 10.62 -10.03
CA THR A 198 16.59 9.80 -8.97
C THR A 198 17.14 10.63 -7.82
N CYS A 199 16.83 10.24 -6.58
CA CYS A 199 17.46 10.81 -5.40
C CYS A 199 18.84 10.18 -5.20
N GLN A 200 19.88 11.00 -5.22
CA GLN A 200 21.26 10.53 -5.05
C GLN A 200 21.61 10.18 -3.59
N ALA A 201 20.78 10.60 -2.62
CA ALA A 201 20.98 10.26 -1.21
C ALA A 201 20.43 8.86 -0.86
N CYS A 202 19.22 8.52 -1.30
CA CYS A 202 18.60 7.23 -1.00
C CYS A 202 18.62 6.23 -2.17
N GLY A 203 19.03 6.65 -3.36
CA GLY A 203 19.08 5.82 -4.57
C GLY A 203 17.71 5.52 -5.18
N GLN A 204 16.62 6.15 -4.73
CA GLN A 204 15.29 5.89 -5.26
C GLN A 204 14.99 6.69 -6.54
N ASN A 205 14.47 6.04 -7.58
CA ASN A 205 14.00 6.68 -8.81
C ASN A 205 12.49 6.92 -8.77
N PHE A 206 12.11 8.18 -8.88
CA PHE A 206 10.74 8.68 -8.81
C PHE A 206 10.06 8.85 -10.17
N HIS A 207 10.77 8.57 -11.27
CA HIS A 207 10.35 8.65 -12.68
C HIS A 207 10.02 10.03 -13.22
N ASN A 208 9.80 11.03 -12.35
CA ASN A 208 9.67 12.41 -12.77
C ASN A 208 10.28 13.36 -11.72
N ARG A 209 10.78 14.49 -12.20
CA ARG A 209 11.43 15.53 -11.39
C ARG A 209 10.49 16.13 -10.36
N ARG A 210 9.20 16.22 -10.68
CA ARG A 210 8.17 16.70 -9.76
C ARG A 210 8.06 15.85 -8.50
N ARG A 211 8.08 14.53 -8.62
CA ARG A 211 8.03 13.59 -7.49
C ARG A 211 9.35 13.59 -6.72
N LEU A 212 10.49 13.73 -7.39
CA LEU A 212 11.77 13.94 -6.70
C LEU A 212 11.74 15.22 -5.85
N SER A 213 11.18 16.32 -6.37
CA SER A 213 11.00 17.55 -5.61
C SER A 213 10.09 17.33 -4.39
N ILE A 214 8.97 16.61 -4.55
CA ILE A 214 8.09 16.24 -3.42
C ILE A 214 8.81 15.34 -2.40
N HIS A 215 9.68 14.45 -2.87
CA HIS A 215 10.51 13.62 -1.99
C HIS A 215 11.42 14.50 -1.12
N TYR A 216 12.13 15.46 -1.70
CA TYR A 216 12.95 16.42 -0.95
C TYR A 216 12.14 17.30 0.03
N GLU A 217 10.89 17.65 -0.30
CA GLU A 217 10.02 18.36 0.64
C GLU A 217 9.64 17.52 1.86
N LYS A 218 9.51 16.20 1.71
CA LYS A 218 9.02 15.29 2.76
C LYS A 218 10.13 14.58 3.52
N GLN A 219 11.29 14.40 2.90
CA GLN A 219 12.41 13.61 3.43
C GLN A 219 13.60 14.53 3.70
N ALA A 220 13.57 15.22 4.85
CA ALA A 220 14.59 16.19 5.25
C ALA A 220 16.01 15.60 5.20
N LYS A 221 16.20 14.37 5.67
CA LYS A 221 17.50 13.66 5.64
C LYS A 221 18.10 13.57 4.23
N CYS A 222 17.28 13.22 3.23
CA CYS A 222 17.76 13.12 1.85
C CYS A 222 18.07 14.50 1.26
N TYR A 223 17.27 15.51 1.62
CA TYR A 223 17.48 16.87 1.15
C TYR A 223 18.75 17.50 1.74
N GLU A 224 19.01 17.30 3.04
CA GLU A 224 20.23 17.75 3.73
C GLU A 224 21.49 17.14 3.13
N VAL A 225 21.48 15.83 2.83
CA VAL A 225 22.60 15.15 2.16
C VAL A 225 22.89 15.75 0.79
N VAL A 226 21.84 16.00 -0.01
CA VAL A 226 22.01 16.57 -1.35
C VAL A 226 22.52 18.02 -1.26
N MET A 227 21.99 18.83 -0.35
CA MET A 227 22.49 20.19 -0.10
C MET A 227 23.95 20.22 0.35
N ALA A 228 24.37 19.24 1.15
CA ALA A 228 25.74 19.15 1.64
C ALA A 228 26.74 18.70 0.57
N CYS A 229 26.29 18.01 -0.48
CA CYS A 229 27.16 17.43 -1.51
C CYS A 229 27.11 18.16 -2.86
N TRP A 230 26.06 18.92 -3.14
CA TRP A 230 25.84 19.58 -4.44
C TRP A 230 25.61 21.09 -4.27
N PRO A 231 26.18 21.94 -5.13
CA PRO A 231 25.77 23.33 -5.22
C PRO A 231 24.34 23.44 -5.79
N PRO A 232 23.57 24.48 -5.42
CA PRO A 232 22.27 24.74 -6.04
C PRO A 232 22.44 25.01 -7.54
N MET A 233 21.56 24.45 -8.36
CA MET A 233 21.54 24.74 -9.80
C MET A 233 21.35 26.24 -10.08
N PRO A 234 21.93 26.80 -11.15
CA PRO A 234 21.64 28.16 -11.60
C PRO A 234 20.14 28.37 -11.86
N ALA A 235 19.62 29.57 -11.58
CA ALA A 235 18.20 29.88 -11.71
C ALA A 235 17.67 29.64 -13.14
N ASP A 236 18.48 29.90 -14.16
CA ASP A 236 18.13 29.72 -15.57
C ASP A 236 17.97 28.24 -15.94
N GLN A 237 18.83 27.36 -15.40
CA GLN A 237 18.69 25.92 -15.59
C GLN A 237 17.42 25.39 -14.90
N VAL A 238 17.13 25.87 -13.69
CA VAL A 238 15.88 25.55 -12.98
C VAL A 238 14.68 26.05 -13.77
N HIS A 239 14.78 27.18 -14.48
CA HIS A 239 13.74 27.68 -15.37
C HIS A 239 13.51 26.78 -16.57
N SER A 240 14.56 26.36 -17.28
CA SER A 240 14.44 25.41 -18.41
C SER A 240 13.73 24.12 -17.98
N LEU A 241 14.19 23.50 -16.89
CA LEU A 241 13.59 22.27 -16.37
C LEU A 241 12.13 22.47 -15.91
N ASP A 242 11.79 23.63 -15.37
CA ASP A 242 10.41 23.94 -14.99
C ASP A 242 9.49 24.11 -16.22
N GLU A 243 10.00 24.63 -17.35
CA GLU A 243 9.24 24.71 -18.60
C GLU A 243 9.03 23.33 -19.23
N GLU A 244 10.05 22.46 -19.21
CA GLU A 244 9.93 21.07 -19.62
C GLU A 244 8.88 20.31 -18.76
N ASP A 245 8.96 20.48 -17.43
CA ASP A 245 7.98 19.91 -16.50
C ASP A 245 6.57 20.43 -16.80
N LYS A 246 6.38 21.72 -17.10
CA LYS A 246 5.06 22.29 -17.44
C LYS A 246 4.43 21.62 -18.66
N GLN A 247 5.21 21.30 -19.68
CA GLN A 247 4.71 20.63 -20.88
C GLN A 247 4.22 19.21 -20.54
N ALA A 248 5.01 18.44 -19.79
CA ALA A 248 4.63 17.10 -19.33
C ALA A 248 3.42 17.14 -18.38
N GLU A 249 3.38 18.08 -17.44
CA GLU A 249 2.26 18.28 -16.52
C GLU A 249 0.96 18.63 -17.28
N SER A 250 1.03 19.46 -18.32
CA SER A 250 -0.10 19.81 -19.18
C SER A 250 -0.65 18.59 -19.93
N GLN A 251 0.22 17.73 -20.47
CA GLN A 251 -0.20 16.49 -21.13
C GLN A 251 -0.89 15.53 -20.16
N LEU A 252 -0.35 15.34 -18.96
CA LEU A 252 -0.98 14.53 -17.91
C LEU A 252 -2.36 15.08 -17.52
N ARG A 253 -2.50 16.41 -17.41
CA ARG A 253 -3.77 17.05 -17.11
C ARG A 253 -4.81 16.84 -18.21
N LYS A 254 -4.42 16.92 -19.49
CA LYS A 254 -5.30 16.60 -20.63
C LYS A 254 -5.83 15.17 -20.57
N GLN A 255 -5.04 14.24 -20.03
CA GLN A 255 -5.43 12.85 -19.81
C GLN A 255 -6.20 12.61 -18.49
N GLY A 256 -6.50 13.67 -17.71
CA GLY A 256 -7.20 13.57 -16.43
C GLY A 256 -6.32 13.16 -15.24
N TRP A 257 -5.00 13.09 -15.42
CA TRP A 257 -4.05 12.77 -14.36
C TRP A 257 -3.55 14.01 -13.62
N TRP A 258 -3.04 13.81 -12.41
CA TRP A 258 -2.34 14.85 -11.64
C TRP A 258 -0.91 15.02 -12.14
N ALA A 259 -0.34 16.21 -11.99
CA ALA A 259 1.04 16.54 -12.34
C ALA A 259 2.10 15.60 -11.73
N SER A 260 1.82 15.02 -10.56
CA SER A 260 2.70 14.08 -9.87
C SER A 260 2.40 12.61 -10.17
N LYS A 261 1.50 12.30 -11.12
CA LYS A 261 1.20 10.93 -11.51
C LYS A 261 2.46 10.27 -12.05
N ALA A 262 2.74 9.07 -11.57
CA ALA A 262 3.68 8.16 -12.18
C ALA A 262 2.96 6.86 -12.52
N PHE A 263 3.33 6.27 -13.66
CA PHE A 263 2.83 4.98 -14.10
C PHE A 263 3.65 3.82 -13.52
N HIS A 264 4.86 4.11 -13.05
CA HIS A 264 5.78 3.15 -12.45
C HIS A 264 5.97 3.41 -10.95
N PRO A 265 6.08 2.34 -10.13
CA PRO A 265 6.40 2.47 -8.71
C PRO A 265 7.79 3.07 -8.53
N VAL A 266 8.06 3.63 -7.35
CA VAL A 266 9.43 4.06 -7.01
C VAL A 266 10.29 2.81 -6.97
N ILE A 267 11.43 2.83 -7.64
CA ILE A 267 12.37 1.70 -7.68
C ILE A 267 13.70 2.12 -7.06
N GLN A 268 14.34 1.18 -6.36
CA GLN A 268 15.71 1.38 -5.88
C GLN A 268 16.67 1.23 -7.07
N THR A 269 17.48 2.26 -7.31
CA THR A 269 18.59 2.20 -8.25
C THR A 269 19.86 1.76 -7.54
N PHE A 270 20.71 1.03 -8.25
CA PHE A 270 22.02 0.62 -7.77
C PHE A 270 23.04 1.69 -8.19
N GLY A 271 23.80 2.18 -7.21
CA GLY A 271 24.82 3.18 -7.42
C GLY A 271 25.40 3.66 -6.08
N PRO A 272 26.57 4.30 -6.08
CA PRO A 272 27.11 4.91 -4.87
C PRO A 272 26.15 5.99 -4.38
N LEU A 273 25.72 5.86 -3.13
CA LEU A 273 24.93 6.90 -2.47
C LEU A 273 25.83 8.08 -2.12
N LEU A 274 25.25 9.28 -2.06
CA LEU A 274 25.96 10.45 -1.57
C LEU A 274 26.42 10.24 -0.11
N PRO A 275 27.60 10.76 0.25
CA PRO A 275 28.09 10.69 1.61
C PRO A 275 27.15 11.44 2.57
N PRO A 276 27.10 11.03 3.87
CA PRO A 276 26.23 11.69 4.84
C PRO A 276 26.51 13.19 4.98
N ALA A 277 25.45 13.97 5.23
CA ALA A 277 25.57 15.40 5.51
C ALA A 277 26.52 15.64 6.70
N GLY A 278 27.39 16.65 6.57
CA GLY A 278 28.38 16.99 7.60
C GLY A 278 29.66 16.15 7.58
N SER A 279 29.77 15.14 6.72
CA SER A 279 31.02 14.38 6.54
C SER A 279 32.05 15.16 5.71
N GLU A 280 33.34 14.89 5.93
CA GLU A 280 34.44 15.44 5.12
C GLU A 280 34.27 15.07 3.63
N ALA A 281 33.81 13.85 3.35
CA ALA A 281 33.51 13.39 2.00
C ALA A 281 32.41 14.23 1.32
N ALA A 282 31.38 14.66 2.06
CA ALA A 282 30.34 15.55 1.52
C ALA A 282 30.90 16.94 1.18
N ALA A 283 31.72 17.51 2.07
CA ALA A 283 32.37 18.80 1.85
C ALA A 283 33.29 18.78 0.62
N LEU A 284 34.14 17.74 0.51
CA LEU A 284 35.00 17.52 -0.65
C LEU A 284 34.19 17.35 -1.95
N MET A 285 33.06 16.65 -1.88
CA MET A 285 32.17 16.49 -3.03
C MET A 285 31.54 17.82 -3.45
N PHE A 286 31.11 18.63 -2.49
CA PHE A 286 30.56 19.96 -2.75
C PHE A 286 31.59 20.88 -3.42
N GLU A 287 32.82 20.90 -2.91
CA GLU A 287 33.92 21.68 -3.49
C GLU A 287 34.23 21.26 -4.93
N ARG A 288 34.35 19.95 -5.17
CA ARG A 288 34.57 19.38 -6.51
C ARG A 288 33.41 19.68 -7.47
N MET A 289 32.18 19.62 -6.99
CA MET A 289 31.01 19.94 -7.82
C MET A 289 30.87 21.44 -8.10
N SER A 290 31.29 22.29 -7.17
CA SER A 290 31.27 23.75 -7.34
C SER A 290 32.33 24.23 -8.33
N THR A 291 33.46 23.54 -8.43
CA THR A 291 34.57 23.87 -9.35
C THR A 291 34.41 23.25 -10.74
N ARG A 292 33.48 22.30 -10.92
CA ARG A 292 33.18 21.73 -12.23
C ARG A 292 32.58 22.81 -13.14
N GLN A 293 33.41 23.33 -14.04
CA GLN A 293 32.90 23.95 -15.26
C GLN A 293 32.16 22.88 -16.05
N VAL A 294 30.93 23.16 -16.45
CA VAL A 294 30.20 22.32 -17.40
C VAL A 294 31.00 22.33 -18.69
N THR A 295 31.86 21.33 -18.89
CA THR A 295 32.55 21.13 -20.15
C THR A 295 31.47 20.95 -21.20
N GLN A 296 31.42 21.87 -22.17
CA GLN A 296 30.53 21.74 -23.30
C GLN A 296 30.77 20.37 -23.93
N MET A 297 29.67 19.65 -24.18
CA MET A 297 29.70 18.37 -24.86
C MET A 297 30.49 18.55 -26.17
N PRO A 298 31.47 17.68 -26.49
CA PRO A 298 32.25 17.84 -27.71
C PRO A 298 31.31 17.91 -28.92
N PRO A 299 31.60 18.78 -29.92
CA PRO A 299 30.68 19.09 -31.01
C PRO A 299 30.32 17.87 -31.89
N ASN A 300 31.09 16.78 -31.79
CA ASN A 300 30.77 15.48 -32.34
C ASN A 300 30.70 14.44 -31.22
N PRO A 301 29.52 14.18 -30.63
CA PRO A 301 29.37 13.00 -29.78
C PRO A 301 29.66 11.76 -30.63
N THR A 302 30.59 10.93 -30.19
CA THR A 302 30.92 9.66 -30.86
C THR A 302 29.64 8.86 -31.02
N LYS A 303 29.27 8.57 -32.27
CA LYS A 303 28.01 7.90 -32.61
C LYS A 303 28.00 6.52 -31.94
N VAL A 304 27.16 6.35 -30.92
CA VAL A 304 26.98 5.06 -30.24
C VAL A 304 26.40 4.09 -31.28
N TRP A 305 27.04 2.92 -31.44
CA TRP A 305 26.72 1.94 -32.48
C TRP A 305 25.37 1.21 -32.29
N TRP A 306 24.70 1.43 -31.17
CA TRP A 306 23.45 0.75 -30.82
C TRP A 306 22.33 1.77 -30.71
N HIS A 307 21.24 1.58 -31.45
CA HIS A 307 20.03 2.35 -31.29
C HIS A 307 19.16 1.75 -30.18
N HIS A 308 18.30 2.57 -29.58
CA HIS A 308 17.41 2.16 -28.48
C HIS A 308 16.44 1.03 -28.90
N ASP A 309 16.22 0.89 -30.21
CA ASP A 309 15.38 -0.13 -30.85
C ASP A 309 16.10 -1.48 -31.03
N ASP A 310 17.44 -1.50 -30.91
CA ASP A 310 18.27 -2.71 -31.06
C ASP A 310 18.41 -3.51 -29.75
N LEU A 311 17.85 -3.01 -28.64
CA LEU A 311 18.00 -3.58 -27.31
C LEU A 311 16.72 -4.36 -26.90
N PRO A 312 16.78 -5.69 -26.69
CA PRO A 312 15.64 -6.46 -26.21
C PRO A 312 15.28 -6.09 -24.76
N ALA A 313 13.99 -6.01 -24.46
CA ALA A 313 13.47 -5.56 -23.18
C ALA A 313 13.58 -6.63 -22.07
N PHE A 314 14.65 -6.59 -21.26
CA PHE A 314 14.57 -6.93 -19.83
C PHE A 314 15.63 -6.20 -18.98
N VAL A 315 15.49 -6.35 -17.66
CA VAL A 315 15.76 -5.39 -16.57
C VAL A 315 17.18 -5.52 -15.96
N MET A 316 17.88 -4.36 -15.94
CA MET A 316 19.11 -3.96 -15.21
C MET A 316 20.46 -4.06 -15.96
N HIS A 317 20.99 -2.87 -16.30
CA HIS A 317 22.40 -2.63 -16.63
C HIS A 317 23.18 -2.21 -15.37
N SER A 318 24.38 -2.75 -15.18
CA SER A 318 25.44 -2.19 -14.32
C SER A 318 26.73 -2.10 -15.13
N VAL A 319 27.57 -1.10 -14.81
CA VAL A 319 28.55 -0.49 -15.72
C VAL A 319 29.99 -1.02 -15.52
N GLN A 320 30.26 -1.98 -14.62
CA GLN A 320 31.65 -2.41 -14.33
C GLN A 320 31.79 -3.88 -13.89
N GLY A 321 32.80 -4.55 -14.43
CA GLY A 321 33.17 -5.96 -14.26
C GLY A 321 34.65 -6.17 -14.63
N PRO A 322 35.27 -7.34 -14.36
CA PRO A 322 36.69 -7.63 -14.60
C PRO A 322 37.24 -7.09 -15.92
N ASP A 323 38.42 -6.49 -15.80
CA ASP A 323 39.21 -5.92 -16.88
C ASP A 323 39.72 -7.04 -17.81
N ALA A 324 39.36 -6.95 -19.09
CA ALA A 324 39.77 -7.89 -20.13
C ALA A 324 40.94 -7.38 -20.98
N ALA A 325 41.72 -6.43 -20.43
CA ALA A 325 42.82 -5.69 -21.07
C ALA A 325 42.37 -4.67 -22.13
N GLY A 326 43.17 -3.60 -22.30
CA GLY A 326 42.91 -2.52 -23.26
C GLY A 326 41.99 -1.40 -22.77
N GLY A 327 41.71 -1.31 -21.48
CA GLY A 327 40.80 -0.30 -20.91
C GLY A 327 39.31 -0.60 -21.13
N ALA A 328 38.98 -1.81 -21.60
CA ALA A 328 37.63 -2.30 -21.74
C ALA A 328 37.25 -3.13 -20.50
N PHE A 329 36.47 -2.52 -19.60
CA PHE A 329 35.84 -3.24 -18.49
C PHE A 329 34.67 -4.09 -19.01
N ALA A 330 34.57 -5.36 -18.59
CA ALA A 330 33.39 -6.16 -18.88
C ALA A 330 32.16 -5.56 -18.15
N MET A 331 31.06 -5.30 -18.86
CA MET A 331 29.89 -4.57 -18.34
C MET A 331 28.95 -5.48 -17.52
N HIS A 332 29.25 -5.67 -16.23
CA HIS A 332 28.52 -6.64 -15.41
C HIS A 332 27.29 -6.06 -14.72
N GLY A 333 26.10 -6.42 -15.21
CA GLY A 333 25.10 -7.06 -14.33
C GLY A 333 25.57 -8.47 -13.95
N LEU A 334 24.87 -9.18 -13.04
CA LEU A 334 25.11 -10.63 -12.96
C LEU A 334 24.90 -11.19 -14.38
N ALA A 335 25.88 -11.93 -14.92
CA ALA A 335 25.64 -12.75 -16.10
C ALA A 335 24.32 -13.51 -15.85
N LYS A 336 23.47 -13.65 -16.86
CA LYS A 336 22.17 -14.31 -16.74
C LYS A 336 22.31 -15.64 -15.97
N GLU A 337 23.38 -16.35 -16.27
CA GLU A 337 23.80 -17.59 -15.65
C GLU A 337 24.12 -17.40 -14.16
N THR A 338 24.93 -16.40 -13.80
CA THR A 338 25.20 -16.04 -12.40
C THR A 338 23.90 -15.63 -11.68
N ALA A 339 23.02 -14.86 -12.31
CA ALA A 339 21.74 -14.43 -11.71
C ALA A 339 20.82 -15.61 -11.45
N MET A 340 20.69 -16.50 -12.44
CA MET A 340 19.94 -17.74 -12.32
C MET A 340 20.51 -18.68 -11.25
N LEU A 341 21.85 -18.69 -11.08
CA LEU A 341 22.53 -19.57 -10.13
C LEU A 341 22.59 -19.00 -8.69
N HIS A 342 22.61 -17.68 -8.52
CA HIS A 342 22.93 -17.05 -7.23
C HIS A 342 21.84 -16.13 -6.67
N VAL A 343 20.91 -15.63 -7.48
CA VAL A 343 19.77 -14.85 -6.98
C VAL A 343 18.67 -15.82 -6.61
N LYS A 344 18.58 -16.14 -5.32
CA LYS A 344 17.41 -16.84 -4.78
C LYS A 344 16.28 -15.81 -4.66
N ALA A 345 15.41 -15.70 -5.64
CA ALA A 345 14.27 -14.80 -5.56
C ALA A 345 13.05 -15.54 -4.99
N LEU A 346 12.43 -15.00 -3.94
CA LEU A 346 11.12 -15.45 -3.48
C LEU A 346 10.06 -14.48 -3.97
N VAL A 347 9.20 -14.94 -4.88
CA VAL A 347 8.13 -14.11 -5.42
C VAL A 347 6.83 -14.41 -4.70
N VAL A 348 6.33 -13.43 -3.94
CA VAL A 348 5.03 -13.49 -3.27
C VAL A 348 4.00 -12.83 -4.17
N VAL A 349 3.15 -13.63 -4.80
CA VAL A 349 2.03 -13.13 -5.62
C VAL A 349 0.82 -12.85 -4.72
N HIS A 350 0.55 -11.58 -4.47
CA HIS A 350 -0.59 -11.13 -3.68
C HIS A 350 -1.73 -10.72 -4.61
N PHE A 351 -2.73 -11.59 -4.74
CA PHE A 351 -4.00 -11.27 -5.37
C PHE A 351 -4.83 -10.39 -4.45
N PHE A 352 -5.19 -9.20 -4.91
CA PHE A 352 -5.99 -8.27 -4.12
C PHE A 352 -7.04 -7.58 -4.98
N SER A 353 -8.09 -7.08 -4.33
CA SER A 353 -9.04 -6.14 -4.94
C SER A 353 -9.05 -4.87 -4.08
N GLY A 354 -8.58 -3.75 -4.63
CA GLY A 354 -8.67 -2.44 -3.98
C GLY A 354 -7.36 -1.66 -3.83
N TYR A 355 -7.09 -1.14 -2.64
CA TYR A 355 -5.93 -0.26 -2.36
C TYR A 355 -5.02 -0.90 -1.31
N ARG A 356 -3.69 -0.89 -1.54
CA ARG A 356 -2.68 -1.38 -0.60
C ARG A 356 -2.70 -0.57 0.69
N ARG A 357 -2.60 -1.20 1.86
CA ARG A 357 -2.69 -0.51 3.15
C ARG A 357 -1.40 -0.67 3.93
N MET A 358 -0.97 0.40 4.59
CA MET A 358 0.13 0.33 5.55
C MET A 358 -0.18 -0.73 6.61
N GLY A 359 0.76 -1.65 6.84
CA GLY A 359 0.61 -2.71 7.85
C GLY A 359 -0.29 -3.90 7.44
N ASP A 360 -0.62 -4.05 6.16
CA ASP A 360 -1.09 -5.33 5.61
C ASP A 360 0.10 -6.28 5.30
N ILE A 361 -0.19 -7.54 4.95
CA ILE A 361 0.86 -8.53 4.70
C ILE A 361 1.75 -8.13 3.52
N HIS A 362 1.19 -7.48 2.50
CA HIS A 362 1.95 -7.02 1.35
C HIS A 362 2.97 -5.98 1.78
N HIS A 363 2.51 -4.95 2.49
CA HIS A 363 3.38 -3.90 3.02
C HIS A 363 4.49 -4.49 3.89
N VAL A 364 4.17 -5.44 4.78
CA VAL A 364 5.16 -6.07 5.67
C VAL A 364 6.19 -6.90 4.89
N VAL A 365 5.76 -7.67 3.90
CA VAL A 365 6.66 -8.52 3.09
C VAL A 365 7.51 -7.68 2.14
N GLU A 366 6.94 -6.64 1.52
CA GLU A 366 7.63 -5.72 0.59
C GLU A 366 8.75 -4.93 1.26
N HIS A 367 8.62 -4.60 2.55
CA HIS A 367 9.62 -3.83 3.30
C HIS A 367 10.64 -4.72 4.03
N LYS A 368 10.56 -6.05 3.87
CA LYS A 368 11.48 -6.96 4.54
C LYS A 368 12.80 -7.07 3.77
N THR A 369 13.87 -6.54 4.36
CA THR A 369 15.24 -6.85 3.95
C THR A 369 15.63 -8.22 4.49
N VAL A 370 15.73 -9.21 3.61
CA VAL A 370 16.29 -10.52 3.98
C VAL A 370 17.81 -10.40 4.04
N LYS A 371 18.42 -10.84 5.14
CA LYS A 371 19.87 -10.72 5.38
C LYS A 371 20.73 -11.64 4.49
N SER A 372 20.13 -12.53 3.71
CA SER A 372 20.81 -13.44 2.78
C SER A 372 20.76 -12.90 1.34
N HIS A 373 21.49 -13.53 0.40
CA HIS A 373 21.39 -13.27 -1.05
C HIS A 373 19.99 -13.55 -1.65
N THR A 374 18.97 -13.72 -0.80
CA THR A 374 17.61 -14.01 -1.20
C THR A 374 16.80 -12.71 -1.27
N GLN A 375 16.30 -12.36 -2.45
CA GLN A 375 15.45 -11.18 -2.62
C GLN A 375 13.98 -11.58 -2.57
N VAL A 376 13.16 -10.86 -1.81
CA VAL A 376 11.71 -11.09 -1.76
C VAL A 376 11.01 -10.04 -2.63
N PHE A 377 10.30 -10.50 -3.65
CA PHE A 377 9.49 -9.64 -4.51
C PHE A 377 8.02 -9.86 -4.20
N THR A 378 7.29 -8.81 -3.83
CA THR A 378 5.84 -8.93 -3.65
C THR A 378 5.12 -8.35 -4.87
N LEU A 379 4.59 -9.23 -5.72
CA LEU A 379 3.82 -8.83 -6.89
C LEU A 379 2.35 -8.70 -6.51
N SER A 380 1.78 -7.51 -6.72
CA SER A 380 0.33 -7.34 -6.59
C SER A 380 -0.36 -7.62 -7.91
N VAL A 381 -1.32 -8.54 -7.89
CA VAL A 381 -2.24 -8.74 -9.02
C VAL A 381 -3.59 -8.16 -8.61
N ASP A 382 -3.98 -7.06 -9.24
CA ASP A 382 -5.29 -6.46 -9.04
C ASP A 382 -6.33 -7.25 -9.85
N LEU A 383 -7.16 -8.01 -9.14
CA LEU A 383 -8.23 -8.84 -9.71
C LEU A 383 -9.22 -8.02 -10.54
N CYS A 384 -9.40 -6.73 -10.23
CA CYS A 384 -10.37 -5.87 -10.90
C CYS A 384 -9.84 -5.27 -12.21
N MET A 385 -8.52 -5.07 -12.32
CA MET A 385 -7.91 -4.31 -13.42
C MET A 385 -7.37 -5.20 -14.55
N GLN A 386 -7.01 -6.46 -14.26
CA GLN A 386 -6.38 -7.35 -15.24
C GLN A 386 -7.32 -8.49 -15.67
N ARG A 387 -8.25 -8.18 -16.59
CA ARG A 387 -9.32 -9.10 -17.01
C ARG A 387 -8.86 -10.43 -17.63
N GLN A 388 -7.71 -10.48 -18.29
CA GLN A 388 -7.29 -11.69 -19.02
C GLN A 388 -6.61 -12.75 -18.13
N SER A 389 -5.70 -12.34 -17.25
CA SER A 389 -4.88 -13.27 -16.45
C SER A 389 -4.97 -13.04 -14.95
N GLY A 390 -5.50 -11.89 -14.53
CA GLY A 390 -5.70 -11.55 -13.12
C GLY A 390 -7.09 -11.96 -12.61
N ASP A 391 -8.07 -12.17 -13.49
CA ASP A 391 -9.40 -12.62 -13.07
C ASP A 391 -9.42 -14.13 -12.80
N LEU A 392 -9.13 -14.49 -11.56
CA LEU A 392 -9.20 -15.88 -11.07
C LEU A 392 -10.61 -16.49 -11.14
N ALA A 393 -11.66 -15.70 -11.42
CA ALA A 393 -12.99 -16.25 -11.68
C ALA A 393 -13.09 -16.91 -13.07
N THR A 394 -12.18 -16.60 -13.99
CA THR A 394 -12.13 -17.27 -15.28
C THR A 394 -11.49 -18.65 -15.13
N PRO A 395 -12.10 -19.74 -15.68
CA PRO A 395 -11.53 -21.09 -15.60
C PRO A 395 -10.12 -21.17 -16.21
N GLN A 396 -9.84 -20.36 -17.24
CA GLN A 396 -8.56 -20.32 -17.92
C GLN A 396 -7.46 -19.72 -17.03
N ALA A 397 -7.70 -18.55 -16.41
CA ALA A 397 -6.71 -17.97 -15.50
C ALA A 397 -6.54 -18.84 -14.24
N ALA A 398 -7.63 -19.37 -13.68
CA ALA A 398 -7.57 -20.29 -12.54
C ALA A 398 -6.75 -21.54 -12.86
N LYS A 399 -6.94 -22.16 -14.04
CA LYS A 399 -6.14 -23.30 -14.51
C LYS A 399 -4.67 -22.94 -14.67
N TRP A 400 -4.37 -21.80 -15.31
CA TRP A 400 -2.99 -21.34 -15.50
C TRP A 400 -2.28 -21.14 -14.15
N TRP A 401 -2.90 -20.44 -13.21
CA TRP A 401 -2.31 -20.23 -11.87
C TRP A 401 -2.19 -21.53 -11.08
N ARG A 402 -3.17 -22.44 -11.20
CA ARG A 402 -3.10 -23.77 -10.58
C ARG A 402 -1.92 -24.58 -11.11
N GLU A 403 -1.70 -24.60 -12.42
CA GLU A 403 -0.57 -25.31 -13.03
C GLU A 403 0.78 -24.76 -12.53
N ARG A 404 0.91 -23.44 -12.39
CA ARG A 404 2.13 -22.80 -11.86
C ARG A 404 2.34 -23.07 -10.37
N ILE A 405 1.26 -23.17 -9.58
CA ILE A 405 1.34 -23.56 -8.17
C ILE A 405 1.75 -25.03 -8.06
N LEU A 406 1.10 -25.92 -8.82
CA LEU A 406 1.39 -27.35 -8.85
C LEU A 406 2.81 -27.65 -9.32
N SER A 407 3.34 -26.85 -10.25
CA SER A 407 4.73 -26.97 -10.71
C SER A 407 5.76 -26.38 -9.73
N GLY A 408 5.35 -25.93 -8.54
CA GLY A 408 6.23 -25.30 -7.55
C GLY A 408 6.75 -23.90 -7.94
N GLN A 409 6.26 -23.33 -9.04
CA GLN A 409 6.70 -22.00 -9.50
C GLN A 409 6.08 -20.86 -8.70
N VAL A 410 4.98 -21.13 -7.98
CA VAL A 410 4.26 -20.16 -7.15
C VAL A 410 3.85 -20.81 -5.84
N THR A 411 4.30 -20.28 -4.70
CA THR A 411 3.80 -20.67 -3.38
C THR A 411 2.54 -19.87 -3.03
N CYS A 412 1.43 -20.54 -2.70
CA CYS A 412 0.14 -19.92 -2.45
C CYS A 412 -0.25 -20.00 -0.96
N SER A 413 -0.65 -18.88 -0.35
CA SER A 413 -1.43 -18.87 0.90
C SER A 413 -2.88 -18.49 0.55
N SER A 414 -3.80 -19.45 0.63
CA SER A 414 -5.17 -19.23 0.14
C SER A 414 -6.01 -18.45 1.17
N SER A 415 -6.92 -17.62 0.66
CA SER A 415 -7.84 -16.77 1.44
C SER A 415 -9.30 -17.10 1.16
N VAL A 416 -9.72 -18.37 1.08
CA VAL A 416 -11.16 -18.68 0.96
C VAL A 416 -11.54 -20.01 1.63
N ALA A 417 -12.41 -19.95 2.65
CA ALA A 417 -13.11 -21.11 3.21
C ALA A 417 -14.47 -20.69 3.82
N ILE A 418 -15.56 -21.35 3.41
CA ILE A 418 -16.81 -21.50 4.15
C ILE A 418 -17.19 -23.00 4.10
N LEU A 419 -17.45 -23.57 5.29
CA LEU A 419 -17.84 -24.96 5.55
C LEU A 419 -19.12 -25.41 4.81
N ALA A 420 -19.10 -26.66 4.34
CA ALA A 420 -20.28 -27.47 4.08
C ALA A 420 -20.40 -28.53 5.19
N ASP A 421 -21.60 -28.68 5.74
CA ASP A 421 -22.02 -29.86 6.49
C ASP A 421 -23.45 -30.17 6.03
N ALA A 422 -23.64 -31.34 5.42
CA ALA A 422 -24.90 -32.11 5.26
C ALA A 422 -24.82 -33.10 4.09
N THR A 423 -24.17 -34.24 4.33
CA THR A 423 -24.58 -35.52 3.70
C THR A 423 -24.73 -36.55 4.81
N THR A 424 -25.84 -36.44 5.53
CA THR A 424 -26.44 -37.58 6.23
C THR A 424 -27.95 -37.38 6.17
N LEU A 425 -28.57 -38.09 5.23
CA LEU A 425 -29.98 -38.52 5.15
C LEU A 425 -30.43 -38.55 3.68
N MET A 426 -30.17 -39.68 3.03
CA MET A 426 -31.03 -40.22 1.98
C MET A 426 -31.43 -41.63 2.43
N ALA A 427 -32.50 -41.72 3.21
CA ALA A 427 -33.34 -42.90 3.31
C ALA A 427 -34.70 -42.49 3.90
N ASN A 428 -35.76 -42.83 3.16
CA ASN A 428 -37.19 -42.82 3.53
C ASN A 428 -38.02 -41.57 3.16
N THR A 429 -38.66 -41.68 1.99
CA THR A 429 -39.97 -41.11 1.58
C THR A 429 -41.08 -41.43 2.61
N PRO A 430 -42.26 -40.75 2.65
CA PRO A 430 -43.12 -40.48 1.48
C PRO A 430 -43.81 -39.10 1.37
N LEU A 431 -44.12 -38.79 0.11
CA LEU A 431 -45.29 -38.07 -0.44
C LEU A 431 -46.25 -37.39 0.55
N LEU A 432 -46.53 -36.10 0.32
CA LEU A 432 -47.90 -35.56 0.34
C LEU A 432 -48.02 -34.27 -0.48
N SER A 433 -49.08 -34.28 -1.29
CA SER A 433 -49.58 -33.28 -2.23
C SER A 433 -50.03 -31.96 -1.61
N GLY A 434 -49.92 -30.85 -2.35
CA GLY A 434 -50.55 -29.59 -1.96
C GLY A 434 -50.36 -28.45 -2.95
N VAL A 435 -51.10 -28.47 -4.05
CA VAL A 435 -51.25 -27.36 -5.01
C VAL A 435 -51.97 -26.19 -4.34
N LYS A 436 -51.47 -24.96 -4.51
CA LYS A 436 -52.31 -23.75 -4.64
C LYS A 436 -51.60 -22.65 -5.42
N SER A 437 -52.18 -22.33 -6.56
CA SER A 437 -51.87 -21.22 -7.47
C SER A 437 -52.36 -19.88 -6.91
N MET A 438 -51.58 -18.80 -7.08
CA MET A 438 -52.12 -17.45 -7.28
C MET A 438 -51.23 -16.63 -8.25
N ALA A 439 -51.92 -15.80 -9.02
CA ALA A 439 -51.56 -15.14 -10.28
C ALA A 439 -50.48 -14.02 -10.18
N PRO A 440 -49.92 -13.55 -11.32
CA PRO A 440 -48.76 -12.69 -11.34
C PRO A 440 -49.13 -11.20 -11.30
N SER A 441 -48.52 -10.43 -10.40
CA SER A 441 -48.52 -8.97 -10.47
C SER A 441 -47.19 -8.47 -11.03
N THR A 442 -47.28 -7.89 -12.22
CA THR A 442 -46.23 -7.19 -12.95
C THR A 442 -45.82 -5.91 -12.21
N LEU A 443 -44.66 -5.95 -11.54
CA LEU A 443 -43.90 -4.75 -11.19
C LEU A 443 -42.41 -5.04 -11.39
N GLN A 444 -41.94 -4.73 -12.59
CA GLN A 444 -40.55 -4.93 -13.03
C GLN A 444 -39.64 -3.91 -12.34
N LYS A 445 -39.32 -4.16 -11.06
CA LYS A 445 -38.22 -3.47 -10.37
C LYS A 445 -36.90 -3.98 -10.94
N ARG A 446 -36.18 -3.14 -11.67
CA ARG A 446 -34.77 -3.33 -12.01
C ARG A 446 -33.99 -3.52 -10.71
N LYS A 447 -33.68 -4.78 -10.35
CA LYS A 447 -32.70 -5.08 -9.32
C LYS A 447 -31.32 -4.73 -9.88
N CYS A 448 -30.75 -3.63 -9.41
CA CYS A 448 -29.30 -3.43 -9.50
C CYS A 448 -28.62 -4.58 -8.76
N ILE A 449 -28.01 -5.48 -9.51
CA ILE A 449 -27.16 -6.55 -8.98
C ILE A 449 -25.86 -5.88 -8.53
N TYR A 450 -25.70 -5.71 -7.22
CA TYR A 450 -24.41 -5.37 -6.63
C TYR A 450 -23.52 -6.64 -6.63
N PRO A 451 -22.22 -6.55 -6.95
CA PRO A 451 -21.36 -7.71 -7.23
C PRO A 451 -20.90 -8.46 -5.97
N TYR A 452 -21.63 -8.39 -4.86
CA TYR A 452 -21.28 -9.11 -3.63
C TYR A 452 -21.63 -10.61 -3.66
N GLY A 453 -22.27 -11.10 -4.72
CA GLY A 453 -22.64 -12.51 -4.92
C GLY A 453 -21.54 -13.41 -5.51
N LEU A 454 -20.45 -12.85 -6.06
CA LEU A 454 -19.39 -13.64 -6.71
C LEU A 454 -18.50 -14.44 -5.73
N ASN A 455 -18.53 -14.11 -4.43
CA ASN A 455 -17.66 -14.71 -3.42
C ASN A 455 -18.00 -16.16 -3.03
N LYS A 456 -19.22 -16.65 -3.33
CA LYS A 456 -19.64 -18.00 -2.95
C LYS A 456 -19.07 -19.05 -3.91
N VAL A 457 -19.28 -18.86 -5.22
CA VAL A 457 -18.86 -19.81 -6.27
C VAL A 457 -17.34 -19.96 -6.32
N LEU A 458 -16.59 -18.85 -6.19
CA LEU A 458 -15.13 -18.87 -6.17
C LEU A 458 -14.56 -19.56 -4.92
N GLY A 459 -15.26 -19.44 -3.79
CA GLY A 459 -14.86 -20.10 -2.55
C GLY A 459 -15.10 -21.60 -2.55
N ASP A 460 -16.23 -22.04 -3.10
CA ASP A 460 -16.58 -23.46 -3.19
C ASP A 460 -15.60 -24.20 -4.12
N ALA A 461 -15.18 -23.57 -5.23
CA ALA A 461 -14.22 -24.16 -6.17
C ALA A 461 -12.80 -24.31 -5.60
N LEU A 462 -12.32 -23.32 -4.83
CA LEU A 462 -11.01 -23.37 -4.19
C LEU A 462 -10.98 -24.34 -3.00
N PHE A 463 -12.09 -24.45 -2.25
CA PHE A 463 -12.23 -25.40 -1.16
C PHE A 463 -12.25 -26.85 -1.66
N ASN A 464 -13.02 -27.15 -2.72
CA ASN A 464 -13.06 -28.49 -3.30
C ASN A 464 -11.69 -28.94 -3.84
N ALA A 465 -10.89 -28.00 -4.39
CA ALA A 465 -9.52 -28.29 -4.80
C ALA A 465 -8.59 -28.58 -3.62
N ALA A 466 -8.73 -27.86 -2.50
CA ALA A 466 -7.95 -28.10 -1.29
C ALA A 466 -8.32 -29.42 -0.58
N MET A 467 -9.61 -29.79 -0.58
CA MET A 467 -10.09 -31.08 -0.06
C MET A 467 -9.65 -32.25 -0.95
N GLN A 468 -9.61 -32.06 -2.28
CA GLN A 468 -9.02 -33.04 -3.20
C GLN A 468 -7.53 -33.24 -2.94
N TRP A 469 -6.76 -32.17 -2.64
CA TRP A 469 -5.35 -32.27 -2.27
C TRP A 469 -5.10 -32.99 -0.94
N ALA A 470 -5.97 -32.83 0.05
CA ALA A 470 -5.84 -33.51 1.33
C ALA A 470 -6.16 -35.03 1.25
N ALA A 471 -6.88 -35.45 0.19
CA ALA A 471 -7.27 -36.83 -0.05
C ALA A 471 -6.38 -37.55 -1.09
N MET A 472 -5.46 -36.84 -1.73
CA MET A 472 -4.43 -37.47 -2.57
C MET A 472 -3.36 -38.02 -1.63
N GLU A 473 -3.33 -39.35 -1.44
CA GLU A 473 -2.14 -40.02 -0.94
C GLU A 473 -0.98 -39.61 -1.86
N VAL A 474 0.01 -38.96 -1.27
CA VAL A 474 1.25 -38.63 -1.96
C VAL A 474 1.87 -39.98 -2.29
N GLU A 475 1.75 -40.42 -3.55
CA GLU A 475 2.49 -41.57 -4.06
C GLU A 475 3.96 -41.36 -3.66
N GLU A 476 4.49 -42.32 -2.92
CA GLU A 476 5.80 -42.28 -2.24
C GLU A 476 7.00 -42.12 -3.19
N GLU A 477 6.77 -42.00 -4.50
CA GLU A 477 7.81 -41.81 -5.49
C GLU A 477 7.50 -40.62 -6.41
N LEU A 478 7.98 -39.45 -6.00
CA LEU A 478 8.16 -38.32 -6.90
C LEU A 478 9.11 -38.73 -8.04
N PRO A 479 8.87 -38.29 -9.30
CA PRO A 479 9.73 -38.63 -10.42
C PRO A 479 11.20 -38.27 -10.14
N PRO A 480 12.18 -39.12 -10.52
CA PRO A 480 13.61 -38.92 -10.22
C PRO A 480 14.19 -37.57 -10.68
N VAL A 481 13.54 -36.92 -11.65
CA VAL A 481 13.88 -35.56 -12.11
C VAL A 481 13.74 -34.49 -11.02
N PHE A 482 12.94 -34.74 -9.98
CA PHE A 482 12.69 -33.77 -8.90
C PHE A 482 13.59 -33.97 -7.67
N MET A 483 14.32 -35.10 -7.57
CA MET A 483 15.24 -35.39 -6.46
C MET A 483 16.37 -34.34 -6.27
N PRO A 484 17.01 -33.78 -7.32
CA PRO A 484 18.07 -32.79 -7.15
C PRO A 484 17.61 -31.43 -6.57
N TYR A 485 16.30 -31.18 -6.54
CA TYR A 485 15.73 -29.90 -6.08
C TYR A 485 15.31 -29.93 -4.61
N MET A 486 15.44 -31.08 -3.94
CA MET A 486 15.07 -31.27 -2.53
C MET A 486 16.25 -31.11 -1.55
N GLU A 487 17.51 -31.20 -2.00
CA GLU A 487 18.71 -31.05 -1.15
C GLU A 487 19.33 -29.63 -1.19
N GLN A 488 18.65 -28.62 -1.75
CA GLN A 488 19.09 -27.20 -1.81
C GLN A 488 18.05 -26.23 -1.26
#